data_AF-A0A2V6PGT9-F1
#
_entry.id   AF-A0A2V6PGT9-F1
#
_cell.length_a   1.000
_cell.length_b   1.000
_cell.length_c   1.000
_cell.angle_alpha   90.00
_cell.angle_beta   90.00
_cell.angle_gamma   90.00
#
_symmetry.space_group_name_H-M   'P 1'
#
loop_
_entity.id
_entity.type
_entity.pdbx_description
1 polymer ?
#
loop_
_entity_poly.entity_id
_entity_poly.type
_entity_poly.pdbx_seq_one_letter_code
_entity_poly.pdbx_strand_id
1 'polypeptide(L)'
;MALRKRIGVMVPSTNTTFEADFQMVAPENVTIHGQRLWLTNDAQDADGMNRMNAEVESGARYLATANVNVVVYGCTTGSFYRGPGWDREMIEIMQRAAGVPAVAT
;
A
#
# COMPACT_ATOMS: atom_id res chain seq x y z
N MET A 1 18.09 17.66 -14.62
CA MET A 1 17.47 17.24 -13.34
C MET A 1 17.27 15.74 -13.39
N ALA A 2 17.80 14.99 -12.42
CA ALA A 2 17.59 13.54 -12.36
C ALA A 2 16.08 13.23 -12.21
N LEU A 3 15.59 12.19 -12.87
CA LEU A 3 14.18 11.80 -12.80
C LEU A 3 13.86 11.32 -11.37
N ARG A 4 13.05 12.07 -10.62
CA ARG A 4 12.62 11.71 -9.26
C ARG A 4 11.70 10.48 -9.30
N LYS A 5 12.03 9.45 -8.53
CA LYS A 5 11.21 8.25 -8.37
C LYS A 5 10.16 8.47 -7.28
N ARG A 6 9.00 7.84 -7.43
CA ARG A 6 7.83 7.98 -6.55
C ARG A 6 7.39 6.61 -6.07
N ILE A 7 7.30 6.42 -4.76
CA ILE A 7 6.79 5.20 -4.13
C ILE A 7 5.42 5.53 -3.58
N GLY A 8 4.40 4.82 -4.05
CA GLY A 8 3.06 4.86 -3.46
C GLY A 8 2.96 3.82 -2.35
N VAL A 9 2.51 4.22 -1.16
CA VAL A 9 2.38 3.33 0.00
C VAL A 9 0.92 3.30 0.45
N MET A 10 0.32 2.11 0.48
CA MET A 10 -1.01 1.88 1.02
C MET A 10 -0.88 1.37 2.45
N VAL A 11 -1.47 2.10 3.40
CA VAL A 11 -1.31 1.82 4.83
C VAL A 11 -2.65 1.93 5.56
N PRO A 12 -2.84 1.22 6.68
CA PRO A 12 -4.02 1.40 7.52
C PRO A 12 -4.20 2.88 7.91
N SER A 13 -5.44 3.36 8.02
CA SER A 13 -5.73 4.76 8.40
C SER A 13 -5.16 5.16 9.76
N THR A 14 -4.93 4.19 10.65
CA THR A 14 -4.32 4.40 11.98
C THR A 14 -2.80 4.38 11.98
N ASN A 15 -2.14 3.96 10.89
CA ASN A 15 -0.69 3.82 10.86
C ASN A 15 0.00 5.19 10.82
N THR A 16 0.92 5.48 11.72
CA THR A 16 1.69 6.74 11.72
C THR A 16 3.19 6.54 11.54
N THR A 17 3.62 5.29 11.36
CA THR A 17 5.03 4.88 11.37
C THR A 17 5.55 4.65 9.96
N PHE A 18 4.76 3.99 9.12
CA PHE A 18 5.23 3.50 7.82
C PHE A 18 5.71 4.64 6.92
N GLU A 19 4.93 5.71 6.77
CA GLU A 19 5.36 6.84 5.94
C GLU A 19 6.54 7.60 6.54
N ALA A 20 6.58 7.76 7.88
CA ALA A 20 7.68 8.45 8.55
C ALA A 20 9.01 7.69 8.37
N ASP A 21 9.00 6.38 8.54
CA ASP A 21 10.17 5.53 8.36
C ASP A 21 10.64 5.52 6.90
N PHE A 22 9.72 5.40 5.95
CA PHE A 22 10.04 5.47 4.52
C PHE A 22 10.65 6.82 4.13
N GLN A 23 10.13 7.92 4.68
CA GLN A 23 10.67 9.26 4.45
C GLN A 23 12.07 9.42 5.07
N MET A 24 12.31 8.83 6.24
CA MET A 24 13.59 8.91 6.94
C MET A 24 14.74 8.25 6.16
N VAL A 25 14.46 7.15 5.46
CA VAL A 25 15.47 6.37 4.74
C VAL A 25 15.47 6.59 3.22
N ALA A 26 14.52 7.38 2.68
CA ALA A 26 14.42 7.64 1.25
C ALA A 26 15.67 8.40 0.73
N PRO A 27 16.29 7.95 -0.38
CA PRO A 27 17.30 8.72 -1.09
C PRO A 27 16.77 10.07 -1.58
N GLU A 28 17.65 11.04 -1.83
CA GLU A 28 17.30 12.42 -2.22
C GLU A 28 16.37 12.51 -3.46
N ASN A 29 16.46 11.56 -4.37
CA ASN A 29 15.68 11.50 -5.60
C ASN A 29 14.43 10.59 -5.50
N VAL A 30 14.01 10.19 -4.30
CA VAL A 30 12.82 9.38 -4.04
C VAL A 30 11.80 10.18 -3.22
N THR A 31 10.52 10.04 -3.52
CA THR A 31 9.42 10.62 -2.74
C THR A 31 8.38 9.58 -2.40
N ILE A 32 7.75 9.73 -1.24
CA ILE A 32 6.78 8.80 -0.66
C ILE A 32 5.39 9.44 -0.72
N HIS A 33 4.40 8.69 -1.22
CA HIS A 33 3.03 9.14 -1.40
C HIS A 33 2.07 8.17 -0.73
N GLY A 34 1.43 8.60 0.35
CA GLY A 34 0.56 7.76 1.18
C GLY A 34 -0.88 7.69 0.64
N GLN A 35 -1.44 6.49 0.67
CA GLN A 35 -2.85 6.21 0.45
C GLN A 35 -3.38 5.44 1.66
N ARG A 36 -4.46 5.94 2.26
CA ARG A 36 -5.05 5.32 3.46
C ARG A 36 -6.07 4.25 3.06
N LEU A 37 -6.01 3.13 3.77
CA LEU A 37 -7.02 2.07 3.76
C LEU A 37 -7.74 2.08 5.11
N TRP A 38 -9.06 2.09 5.10
CA TRP A 38 -9.84 2.26 6.31
C TRP A 38 -9.70 1.07 7.28
N LEU A 39 -9.15 1.35 8.46
CA LEU A 39 -9.05 0.44 9.59
C LEU A 39 -9.04 1.26 10.89
N THR A 40 -9.83 0.85 11.88
CA THR A 40 -9.86 1.46 13.20
C THR A 40 -9.23 0.53 14.23
N ASN A 41 -8.80 1.07 15.37
CA ASN A 41 -8.10 0.28 16.40
C ASN A 41 -8.99 -0.79 17.06
N ASP A 42 -10.31 -0.62 17.01
CA ASP A 42 -11.34 -1.53 17.52
C ASP A 42 -11.82 -2.57 16.50
N ALA A 43 -11.51 -2.40 15.20
CA ALA A 43 -11.95 -3.28 14.12
C ALA A 43 -10.76 -4.01 13.48
N GLN A 44 -9.98 -4.74 14.29
CA GLN A 44 -8.82 -5.51 13.82
C GLN A 44 -9.12 -7.01 13.60
N ASP A 45 -10.40 -7.36 13.58
CA ASP A 45 -10.88 -8.71 13.31
C ASP A 45 -10.98 -9.03 11.81
N ALA A 46 -11.55 -10.19 11.48
CA ALA A 46 -11.72 -10.65 10.10
C ALA A 46 -12.48 -9.64 9.23
N ASP A 47 -13.55 -9.06 9.77
CA ASP A 47 -14.43 -8.16 9.04
C ASP A 47 -13.74 -6.82 8.80
N GLY A 48 -13.01 -6.31 9.79
CA GLY A 48 -12.13 -5.16 9.64
C GLY A 48 -11.08 -5.35 8.55
N MET A 49 -10.38 -6.50 8.56
CA MET A 49 -9.38 -6.82 7.53
C MET A 49 -10.00 -6.95 6.14
N ASN A 50 -11.17 -7.58 6.02
CA ASN A 50 -11.89 -7.71 4.76
C ASN A 50 -12.30 -6.35 4.19
N ARG A 51 -12.82 -5.45 5.05
CA ARG A 51 -13.20 -4.08 4.66
C ARG A 51 -11.99 -3.27 4.21
N MET A 52 -10.91 -3.30 4.97
CA MET A 52 -9.67 -2.62 4.61
C MET A 52 -9.11 -3.15 3.27
N ASN A 53 -9.07 -4.48 3.09
CA ASN A 53 -8.54 -5.10 1.89
C ASN A 53 -9.42 -4.89 0.65
N ALA A 54 -10.73 -4.65 0.83
CA ALA A 54 -11.62 -4.26 -0.26
C ALA A 54 -11.24 -2.91 -0.89
N GLU A 55 -10.49 -2.06 -0.17
CA GLU A 55 -10.01 -0.77 -0.67
C GLU A 55 -8.66 -0.86 -1.42
N VAL A 56 -8.03 -2.03 -1.51
CA VAL A 56 -6.71 -2.17 -2.16
C VAL A 56 -6.75 -1.77 -3.63
N GLU A 57 -7.77 -2.20 -4.37
CA GLU A 57 -7.86 -1.88 -5.80
C GLU A 57 -8.09 -0.38 -6.03
N SER A 58 -8.98 0.25 -5.27
CA SER A 58 -9.23 1.69 -5.37
C SER A 58 -8.02 2.50 -4.90
N GLY A 59 -7.35 2.08 -3.83
CA GLY A 59 -6.11 2.68 -3.35
C GLY A 59 -5.00 2.64 -4.40
N ALA A 60 -4.83 1.50 -5.07
CA ALA A 60 -3.88 1.36 -6.18
C ALA A 60 -4.22 2.30 -7.35
N ARG A 61 -5.50 2.47 -7.70
CA ARG A 61 -5.95 3.42 -8.73
C ARG A 61 -5.63 4.88 -8.35
N TYR A 62 -5.81 5.28 -7.08
CA TYR A 62 -5.43 6.63 -6.65
C TYR A 62 -3.93 6.87 -6.75
N LEU A 63 -3.10 5.90 -6.36
CA LEU A 63 -1.65 6.02 -6.52
C LEU A 63 -1.24 6.05 -7.99
N ALA A 64 -1.97 5.34 -8.87
CA ALA A 64 -1.76 5.38 -10.31
C ALA A 64 -1.94 6.80 -10.89
N THR A 65 -2.97 7.54 -10.46
CA THR A 65 -3.19 8.91 -10.94
C THR A 65 -2.13 9.90 -10.44
N ALA A 66 -1.49 9.61 -9.30
CA ALA A 66 -0.30 10.31 -8.82
C ALA A 66 0.98 9.96 -9.61
N ASN A 67 0.89 9.02 -10.57
CA ASN A 67 1.95 8.60 -11.47
C ASN A 67 3.18 8.10 -10.68
N VAL A 68 2.91 7.24 -9.67
CA VAL A 68 3.96 6.57 -8.89
C VAL A 68 4.66 5.51 -9.73
N ASN A 69 5.88 5.13 -9.35
CA ASN A 69 6.67 4.12 -10.08
C ASN A 69 6.51 2.70 -9.52
N VAL A 70 6.03 2.57 -8.29
CA VAL A 70 5.78 1.32 -7.59
C VAL A 70 4.69 1.56 -6.53
N VAL A 71 3.87 0.55 -6.27
CA VAL A 71 2.90 0.55 -5.17
C VAL A 71 3.28 -0.49 -4.12
N VAL A 72 3.19 -0.11 -2.85
CA VAL A 72 3.56 -0.94 -1.70
C VAL A 72 2.33 -1.08 -0.82
N TYR A 73 2.01 -2.31 -0.42
CA TYR A 73 1.04 -2.57 0.63
C TYR A 73 1.76 -2.77 1.97
N GLY A 74 1.54 -1.83 2.90
CA GLY A 74 2.29 -1.70 4.16
C GLY A 74 1.54 -2.20 5.40
N CYS A 75 0.82 -3.32 5.29
CA CYS A 75 0.16 -3.96 6.44
C CYS A 75 0.44 -5.46 6.45
N THR A 76 1.40 -5.92 7.25
CA THR A 76 1.79 -7.34 7.26
C THR A 76 0.61 -8.28 7.54
N THR A 77 -0.20 -8.01 8.56
CA THR A 77 -1.38 -8.86 8.84
C THR A 77 -2.33 -8.92 7.64
N GLY A 78 -2.61 -7.78 7.00
CA GLY A 78 -3.55 -7.72 5.89
C GLY A 78 -3.13 -8.50 4.65
N SER A 79 -1.82 -8.72 4.44
CA SER A 79 -1.26 -9.41 3.28
C SER A 79 -1.26 -10.94 3.39
N PHE A 80 -1.30 -11.51 4.60
CA PHE A 80 -1.33 -12.96 4.81
C PHE A 80 -2.58 -13.46 5.53
N TYR A 81 -3.47 -12.59 6.00
CA TYR A 81 -4.63 -12.97 6.84
C TYR A 81 -5.54 -14.04 6.20
N ARG A 82 -5.67 -14.07 4.87
CA ARG A 82 -6.47 -15.08 4.15
C ARG A 82 -5.73 -16.40 3.88
N GLY A 83 -4.54 -16.57 4.43
CA GLY A 83 -3.71 -17.75 4.29
C GLY A 83 -2.72 -17.69 3.11
N PRO A 84 -2.02 -18.80 2.85
CA PRO A 84 -0.95 -18.86 1.84
C PRO A 84 -1.43 -18.49 0.44
N GLY A 85 -0.70 -17.62 -0.26
CA GLY A 85 -0.97 -17.20 -1.63
C GLY A 85 -1.84 -15.95 -1.76
N TRP A 86 -2.44 -15.48 -0.67
CA TRP A 86 -3.23 -14.25 -0.66
C TRP A 86 -2.40 -13.02 -1.04
N ASP A 87 -1.15 -12.96 -0.59
CA ASP A 87 -0.18 -11.93 -0.94
C ASP A 87 0.00 -11.80 -2.46
N ARG A 88 0.02 -12.93 -3.18
CA ARG A 88 0.16 -12.96 -4.64
C ARG A 88 -1.08 -12.42 -5.34
N GLU A 89 -2.27 -12.85 -4.90
CA GLU A 89 -3.54 -12.33 -5.42
C GLU A 89 -3.64 -10.82 -5.23
N MET A 90 -3.27 -10.34 -4.04
CA MET A 90 -3.23 -8.91 -3.71
C MET A 90 -2.26 -8.15 -4.62
N ILE A 91 -1.03 -8.66 -4.80
CA ILE A 91 -0.03 -8.06 -5.67
C ILE A 91 -0.56 -7.94 -7.11
N GLU A 92 -1.18 -8.99 -7.63
CA GLU A 92 -1.76 -8.95 -8.98
C GLU A 92 -2.88 -7.90 -9.11
N ILE A 93 -3.76 -7.77 -8.11
CA ILE A 93 -4.79 -6.73 -8.07
C ILE A 93 -4.15 -5.34 -8.15
N MET A 94 -3.13 -5.09 -7.32
CA MET A 94 -2.42 -3.81 -7.26
C MET A 94 -1.70 -3.50 -8.58
N GLN A 95 -1.01 -4.48 -9.17
CA GLN A 95 -0.31 -4.29 -10.45
C GLN A 95 -1.29 -3.98 -11.58
N ARG A 96 -2.40 -4.72 -11.68
CA ARG A 96 -3.44 -4.48 -12.69
C ARG A 96 -4.04 -3.08 -12.55
N ALA A 97 -4.35 -2.68 -11.31
CA ALA A 97 -5.00 -1.40 -11.02
C ALA A 97 -4.06 -0.19 -11.19
N ALA A 98 -2.79 -0.34 -10.82
CA ALA A 98 -1.82 0.76 -10.85
C ALA A 98 -1.01 0.85 -12.16
N GLY A 99 -0.92 -0.23 -12.94
CA GLY A 99 -0.10 -0.28 -14.15
C GLY A 99 1.41 -0.25 -13.88
N VAL A 100 1.83 -0.42 -12.63
CA VAL A 100 3.23 -0.42 -12.19
C VAL A 100 3.52 -1.62 -11.29
N PRO A 101 4.79 -1.98 -11.05
CA PRO A 101 5.14 -3.04 -10.11
C PRO A 101 4.54 -2.81 -8.72
N ALA A 102 4.24 -3.92 -8.05
CA ALA A 102 3.62 -3.90 -6.72
C ALA A 102 4.33 -4.87 -5.78
N VAL A 103 4.35 -4.54 -4.49
CA VAL A 103 4.90 -5.40 -3.42
C VAL A 103 4.00 -5.34 -2.19
N ALA A 104 3.96 -6.43 -1.43
CA ALA A 104 3.26 -6.51 -0.15
C ALA A 104 4.22 -7.02 0.94
N THR A 105 4.06 -6.52 2.16
CA THR A 105 4.83 -6.93 3.34
C THR A 105 4.24 -8.11 4.06
#